data_AF-A0A1Y1Q2B8-F1
#
_entry.id   AF-A0A1Y1Q2B8-F1
#
_cell.length_a   1.000
_cell.length_b   1.000
_cell.length_c   1.000
_cell.angle_alpha   90.00
_cell.angle_beta   90.00
_cell.angle_gamma   90.00
#
_symmetry.space_group_name_H-M   'P 1'
#
loop_
_entity.id
_entity.type
_entity.pdbx_description
1 polymer ?
#
loop_
_entity_poly.entity_id
_entity_poly.type
_entity_poly.pdbx_seq_one_letter_code
_entity_poly.pdbx_strand_id
1 'polypeptide(L)'
;MNDVIDTLINDLNTGNFQITQQALSQSALLIERHALNRYDDSIYEQLLPQQLLEYKLSDRDFNQLLETLVEMLDHQVEHASSVAWALGKSYSDRVVPKLIEALRKYWQSHDEITYQILIALDNYGMEQAKGFLEMIAARGKSKSRELVLNGNWSFSYAN
;
A
#
# COMPACT_ATOMS: atom_id res chain seq x y z
N MET A 1 -4.88 -22.19 19.57
CA MET A 1 -5.87 -21.41 18.81
C MET A 1 -5.04 -20.49 17.95
N ASN A 2 -4.89 -20.79 16.67
CA ASN A 2 -4.08 -19.95 15.79
C ASN A 2 -4.81 -18.62 15.64
N ASP A 3 -4.12 -17.53 15.97
CA ASP A 3 -4.64 -16.19 15.71
C ASP A 3 -4.81 -16.04 14.20
N VAL A 4 -5.94 -15.47 13.79
CA VAL A 4 -6.25 -15.18 12.38
C VAL A 4 -5.16 -14.29 11.78
N ILE A 5 -4.63 -13.38 12.59
CA ILE A 5 -3.58 -12.44 12.21
C ILE A 5 -2.23 -13.13 12.09
N ASP A 6 -1.90 -14.04 13.02
CA ASP A 6 -0.68 -14.85 12.91
C ASP A 6 -0.70 -15.70 11.63
N THR A 7 -1.86 -16.22 11.25
CA THR A 7 -2.02 -16.98 10.00
C THR A 7 -1.75 -16.10 8.78
N LEU A 8 -2.35 -14.91 8.73
CA LEU A 8 -2.11 -13.95 7.64
C LEU A 8 -0.63 -13.53 7.56
N ILE A 9 0.00 -13.24 8.69
CA ILE A 9 1.42 -12.84 8.73
C ILE A 9 2.33 -13.98 8.30
N ASN A 10 2.02 -15.21 8.69
CA ASN A 10 2.75 -16.36 8.20
C ASN A 10 2.61 -16.47 6.68
N ASP A 11 1.39 -16.35 6.15
CA ASP A 11 1.09 -16.42 4.71
C ASP A 11 1.82 -15.33 3.91
N LEU A 12 1.91 -14.11 4.44
CA LEU A 12 2.71 -13.02 3.87
C LEU A 12 4.20 -13.38 3.75
N ASN A 13 4.72 -14.20 4.66
CA ASN A 13 6.14 -14.54 4.75
C ASN A 13 6.49 -15.95 4.24
N THR A 14 5.54 -16.66 3.61
CA THR A 14 5.77 -18.04 3.12
C THR A 14 6.77 -18.15 1.97
N GLY A 15 7.03 -17.06 1.24
CA GLY A 15 7.77 -17.07 -0.01
C GLY A 15 7.02 -17.72 -1.18
N ASN A 16 5.79 -18.19 -0.97
CA ASN A 16 4.91 -18.66 -2.04
C ASN A 16 4.15 -17.47 -2.62
N PHE A 17 4.46 -17.12 -3.87
CA PHE A 17 3.91 -15.93 -4.51
C PHE A 17 2.37 -15.85 -4.47
N GLN A 18 1.67 -16.95 -4.74
CA GLN A 18 0.20 -16.97 -4.75
C GLN A 18 -0.38 -16.78 -3.35
N ILE A 19 0.18 -17.47 -2.35
CA ILE A 19 -0.27 -17.36 -0.95
C ILE A 19 0.02 -15.95 -0.43
N THR A 20 1.21 -15.42 -0.66
CA THR A 20 1.59 -14.06 -0.27
C THR A 20 0.67 -13.02 -0.93
N GLN A 21 0.37 -13.14 -2.23
CA GLN A 21 -0.52 -12.19 -2.90
C GLN A 21 -1.96 -12.24 -2.39
N GLN A 22 -2.46 -13.43 -2.05
CA GLN A 22 -3.76 -13.57 -1.42
C GLN A 22 -3.78 -12.93 -0.03
N ALA A 23 -2.76 -13.21 0.79
CA ALA A 23 -2.63 -12.64 2.13
C ALA A 23 -2.47 -11.11 2.09
N LEU A 24 -1.75 -10.56 1.11
CA LEU A 24 -1.64 -9.11 0.89
C LEU A 24 -3.00 -8.48 0.59
N SER A 25 -3.78 -9.12 -0.29
CA SER A 25 -5.12 -8.64 -0.65
C SER A 25 -6.06 -8.65 0.56
N GLN A 26 -6.04 -9.73 1.32
CA GLN A 26 -6.85 -9.88 2.53
C GLN A 26 -6.43 -8.90 3.63
N SER A 27 -5.13 -8.72 3.84
CA SER A 27 -4.59 -7.77 4.82
C SER A 27 -4.99 -6.34 4.48
N ALA A 28 -4.84 -5.93 3.21
CA ALA A 28 -5.23 -4.60 2.75
C ALA A 28 -6.71 -4.30 2.99
N LEU A 29 -7.59 -5.27 2.71
CA LEU A 29 -9.03 -5.13 2.90
C LEU A 29 -9.42 -5.06 4.38
N LEU A 30 -8.78 -5.86 5.24
CA LEU A 30 -9.00 -5.79 6.68
C LEU A 30 -8.53 -4.46 7.27
N ILE A 31 -7.35 -4.01 6.86
CA ILE A 31 -6.77 -2.72 7.23
C ILE A 31 -7.70 -1.58 6.81
N GLU A 32 -8.17 -1.56 5.56
CA GLU A 32 -9.11 -0.55 5.06
C GLU A 32 -10.41 -0.54 5.88
N ARG A 33 -11.00 -1.73 6.07
CA ARG A 33 -12.26 -1.90 6.80
C ARG A 33 -12.15 -1.38 8.23
N HIS A 34 -11.03 -1.65 8.89
CA HIS A 34 -10.74 -1.13 10.23
C HIS A 34 -10.51 0.37 10.24
N ALA A 35 -9.61 0.88 9.38
CA ALA A 35 -9.25 2.29 9.32
C ALA A 35 -10.45 3.21 9.04
N LEU A 36 -11.40 2.74 8.23
CA LEU A 36 -12.62 3.47 7.89
C LEU A 36 -13.81 3.14 8.80
N ASN A 37 -13.63 2.24 9.78
CA ASN A 37 -14.69 1.73 10.66
C ASN A 37 -15.93 1.19 9.89
N ARG A 38 -15.69 0.42 8.81
CA ARG A 38 -16.72 -0.10 7.89
C ARG A 38 -17.05 -1.58 8.15
N TYR A 39 -17.16 -1.96 9.42
CA TYR A 39 -17.43 -3.36 9.78
C TYR A 39 -18.78 -3.87 9.30
N ASP A 40 -19.77 -2.99 9.20
CA ASP A 40 -21.13 -3.34 8.80
C ASP A 40 -21.38 -3.14 7.28
N ASP A 41 -20.32 -2.86 6.51
CA ASP A 41 -20.41 -2.63 5.08
C ASP A 41 -20.38 -3.96 4.30
N SER A 42 -21.49 -4.27 3.63
CA SER A 42 -21.66 -5.51 2.89
C SER A 42 -20.71 -5.67 1.70
N ILE A 43 -20.02 -4.59 1.26
CA ILE A 43 -19.04 -4.71 0.17
C ILE A 43 -17.94 -5.72 0.52
N TYR A 44 -17.58 -5.83 1.80
CA TYR A 44 -16.53 -6.74 2.25
C TYR A 44 -16.96 -8.21 2.19
N GLU A 45 -18.27 -8.51 2.23
CA GLU A 45 -18.79 -9.89 2.18
C GLU A 45 -18.40 -10.64 0.90
N GLN A 46 -18.18 -9.89 -0.18
CA GLN A 46 -17.77 -10.44 -1.47
C GLN A 46 -16.24 -10.48 -1.64
N LEU A 47 -15.50 -9.79 -0.77
CA LEU A 47 -14.06 -9.54 -0.92
C LEU A 47 -13.22 -10.31 0.10
N LEU A 48 -13.80 -10.61 1.27
CA LEU A 48 -13.13 -11.32 2.36
C LEU A 48 -13.77 -12.69 2.59
N PRO A 49 -12.96 -13.72 2.89
CA PRO A 49 -13.49 -15.00 3.36
C PRO A 49 -14.21 -14.81 4.71
N GLN A 50 -15.20 -15.68 4.98
CA GLN A 50 -16.06 -15.59 6.17
C GLN A 50 -15.29 -15.44 7.48
N GLN A 51 -14.18 -16.17 7.64
CA GLN A 51 -13.33 -16.11 8.83
C GLN A 51 -12.77 -14.70 9.10
N LEU A 52 -12.45 -13.93 8.05
CA LEU A 52 -11.95 -12.56 8.16
C LEU A 52 -13.10 -11.55 8.29
N LEU A 53 -14.30 -11.88 7.81
CA LEU A 53 -15.48 -11.02 7.99
C LEU A 53 -15.91 -10.92 9.45
N GLU A 54 -15.85 -12.04 10.16
CA GLU A 54 -16.19 -12.16 11.57
C GLU A 54 -15.11 -11.55 12.48
N TYR A 55 -13.90 -11.32 11.96
CA TYR A 55 -12.78 -10.76 12.71
C TYR A 55 -12.81 -9.22 12.70
N LYS A 56 -12.78 -8.63 13.90
CA LYS A 56 -12.54 -7.19 14.07
C LYS A 56 -11.10 -6.97 14.53
N LEU A 57 -10.28 -6.38 13.65
CA LEU A 57 -8.91 -5.98 14.01
C LEU A 57 -8.92 -5.15 15.31
N SER A 58 -8.06 -5.52 16.23
CA SER A 58 -7.66 -4.61 17.31
C SER A 58 -6.59 -3.64 16.80
N ASP A 59 -6.37 -2.54 17.52
CA ASP A 59 -5.27 -1.62 17.21
C ASP A 59 -3.91 -2.32 17.22
N ARG A 60 -3.74 -3.35 18.07
CA ARG A 60 -2.51 -4.15 18.10
C ARG A 60 -2.32 -4.88 16.77
N ASP A 61 -3.34 -5.57 16.30
CA ASP A 61 -3.28 -6.37 15.06
C ASP A 61 -3.10 -5.47 13.84
N PHE A 62 -3.79 -4.34 13.83
CA PHE A 62 -3.63 -3.31 12.81
C PHE A 62 -2.18 -2.84 12.72
N ASN A 63 -1.56 -2.49 13.85
CA ASN A 63 -0.17 -2.07 13.87
C ASN A 63 0.78 -3.19 13.44
N GLN A 64 0.54 -4.44 13.88
CA GLN A 64 1.37 -5.59 13.52
C GLN A 64 1.33 -5.87 12.00
N LEU A 65 0.16 -5.78 11.38
CA LEU A 65 0.03 -5.90 9.93
C LEU A 65 0.74 -4.74 9.21
N LEU A 66 0.61 -3.50 9.68
CA LEU A 66 1.31 -2.37 9.06
C LEU A 66 2.83 -2.49 9.14
N GLU A 67 3.37 -2.90 10.30
CA GLU A 67 4.81 -3.13 10.47
C GLU A 67 5.30 -4.21 9.51
N THR A 68 4.57 -5.32 9.41
CA THR A 68 4.87 -6.41 8.47
C THR A 68 4.89 -5.91 7.03
N LEU A 69 3.89 -5.13 6.61
CA LEU A 69 3.82 -4.59 5.25
C LEU A 69 4.94 -3.59 4.96
N VAL A 70 5.32 -2.75 5.93
CA VAL A 70 6.45 -1.82 5.79
C VAL A 70 7.76 -2.60 5.59
N GLU A 71 8.00 -3.65 6.37
CA GLU A 71 9.19 -4.50 6.20
C GLU A 71 9.21 -5.20 4.83
N MET A 72 8.05 -5.66 4.34
CA MET A 72 7.93 -6.27 3.02
C MET A 72 8.26 -5.28 1.90
N LEU A 73 7.85 -4.01 2.01
CA LEU A 73 8.13 -2.99 0.99
C LEU A 73 9.64 -2.78 0.77
N ASP A 74 10.41 -2.91 1.85
CA ASP A 74 11.86 -2.73 1.84
C ASP A 74 12.60 -3.97 1.31
N HIS A 75 12.08 -5.17 1.55
CA HIS A 75 12.82 -6.42 1.33
C HIS A 75 12.27 -7.35 0.23
N GLN A 76 11.03 -7.19 -0.21
CA GLN A 76 10.38 -8.09 -1.18
C GLN A 76 9.94 -7.33 -2.44
N VAL A 77 10.89 -7.07 -3.34
CA VAL A 77 10.69 -6.24 -4.55
C VAL A 77 9.58 -6.79 -5.45
N GLU A 78 9.46 -8.11 -5.54
CA GLU A 78 8.44 -8.81 -6.32
C GLU A 78 7.00 -8.56 -5.84
N HIS A 79 6.84 -8.17 -4.56
CA HIS A 79 5.55 -7.87 -3.93
C HIS A 79 5.36 -6.38 -3.65
N ALA A 80 6.40 -5.56 -3.81
CA ALA A 80 6.41 -4.15 -3.40
C ALA A 80 5.27 -3.31 -4.02
N SER A 81 4.82 -3.61 -5.25
CA SER A 81 3.67 -2.93 -5.86
C SER A 81 2.36 -3.21 -5.12
N SER A 82 2.09 -4.48 -4.80
CA SER A 82 0.94 -4.90 -3.99
C SER A 82 1.02 -4.36 -2.56
N VAL A 83 2.22 -4.36 -1.98
CA VAL A 83 2.47 -3.85 -0.63
C VAL A 83 2.22 -2.35 -0.56
N ALA A 84 2.69 -1.57 -1.54
CA ALA A 84 2.43 -0.13 -1.60
C ALA A 84 0.93 0.15 -1.68
N TRP A 85 0.18 -0.59 -2.50
CA TRP A 85 -1.28 -0.52 -2.55
C TRP A 85 -1.91 -0.83 -1.18
N ALA A 86 -1.49 -1.91 -0.52
CA ALA A 86 -1.99 -2.29 0.81
C ALA A 86 -1.73 -1.23 1.88
N LEU A 87 -0.53 -0.63 1.89
CA LEU A 87 -0.21 0.49 2.78
C LEU A 87 -1.05 1.73 2.48
N GLY A 88 -1.35 1.98 1.20
CA GLY A 88 -2.28 3.03 0.77
C GLY A 88 -3.70 2.86 1.35
N LYS A 89 -4.10 1.63 1.67
CA LYS A 89 -5.40 1.31 2.28
C LYS A 89 -5.47 1.53 3.79
N SER A 90 -4.35 1.86 4.43
CA SER A 90 -4.32 2.04 5.88
C SER A 90 -4.88 3.36 6.39
N TYR A 91 -4.89 4.40 5.56
CA TYR A 91 -5.22 5.77 5.98
C TYR A 91 -4.49 6.21 7.26
N SER A 92 -3.31 5.63 7.51
CA SER A 92 -2.44 5.94 8.64
C SER A 92 -1.27 6.77 8.16
N ASP A 93 -1.22 8.05 8.54
CA ASP A 93 -0.14 8.98 8.15
C ASP A 93 1.27 8.47 8.51
N ARG A 94 1.35 7.50 9.42
CA ARG A 94 2.60 6.82 9.81
C ARG A 94 3.28 6.11 8.64
N VAL A 95 2.54 5.71 7.59
CA VAL A 95 3.13 5.01 6.43
C VAL A 95 3.74 5.98 5.41
N VAL A 96 3.39 7.28 5.45
CA VAL A 96 3.83 8.26 4.46
C VAL A 96 5.35 8.37 4.37
N PRO A 97 6.12 8.50 5.48
CA PRO A 97 7.58 8.55 5.40
C PRO A 97 8.18 7.31 4.73
N LYS A 98 7.56 6.13 4.93
CA LYS A 98 8.00 4.86 4.34
C LYS A 98 7.68 4.75 2.86
N LEU A 99 6.51 5.23 2.43
CA LEU A 99 6.20 5.35 1.01
C LEU A 99 7.13 6.34 0.29
N ILE A 100 7.51 7.46 0.92
CA ILE A 100 8.49 8.41 0.37
C ILE A 100 9.90 7.78 0.28
N GLU A 101 10.31 7.03 1.30
CA GLU A 101 11.57 6.27 1.29
C GLU A 101 11.59 5.25 0.14
N ALA A 102 10.51 4.49 -0.03
CA ALA A 102 10.35 3.56 -1.14
C ALA A 102 10.35 4.29 -2.51
N LEU A 103 9.71 5.45 -2.61
CA LEU A 103 9.72 6.25 -3.83
C LEU A 103 11.16 6.61 -4.22
N ARG A 104 11.99 7.05 -3.26
CA ARG A 104 13.42 7.34 -3.46
C ARG A 104 14.18 6.14 -4.04
N LYS A 105 13.85 4.93 -3.61
CA LYS A 105 14.48 3.68 -4.05
C LYS A 105 14.03 3.24 -5.45
N TYR A 106 12.74 3.36 -5.75
CA TYR A 106 12.14 2.68 -6.91
C TYR A 106 11.89 3.58 -8.13
N TRP A 107 11.78 4.90 -7.96
CA TRP A 107 11.24 5.80 -9.01
C TRP A 107 11.98 5.77 -10.36
N GLN A 108 13.27 5.44 -10.37
CA GLN A 108 14.06 5.33 -11.60
C GLN A 108 14.03 3.95 -12.26
N SER A 109 13.78 2.90 -11.47
CA SER A 109 14.12 1.52 -11.85
C SER A 109 12.88 0.63 -11.99
N HIS A 110 11.82 0.89 -11.23
CA HIS A 110 10.65 0.01 -11.16
C HIS A 110 9.36 0.80 -11.39
N ASP A 111 8.91 0.87 -12.64
CA ASP A 111 7.77 1.73 -13.04
C ASP A 111 6.47 1.34 -12.32
N GLU A 112 6.16 0.04 -12.25
CA GLU A 112 4.93 -0.44 -11.61
C GLU A 112 4.93 -0.18 -10.10
N ILE A 113 6.06 -0.40 -9.42
CA ILE A 113 6.19 -0.10 -7.98
C ILE A 113 6.03 1.40 -7.75
N THR A 114 6.68 2.22 -8.57
CA THR A 114 6.58 3.69 -8.50
C THR A 114 5.16 4.16 -8.69
N TYR A 115 4.47 3.63 -9.71
CA TYR A 115 3.07 3.91 -9.97
C TYR A 115 2.20 3.61 -8.75
N GLN A 116 2.34 2.43 -8.14
CA GLN A 116 1.54 2.06 -6.97
C GLN A 116 1.88 2.90 -5.73
N ILE A 117 3.15 3.27 -5.53
CA ILE A 117 3.53 4.19 -4.44
C ILE A 117 2.87 5.55 -4.63
N LEU A 118 2.84 6.08 -5.85
CA LEU A 118 2.16 7.34 -6.15
C LEU A 118 0.65 7.25 -5.87
N ILE A 119 -0.02 6.19 -6.33
CA ILE A 119 -1.44 5.96 -6.02
C ILE A 119 -1.66 5.87 -4.50
N ALA A 120 -0.79 5.17 -3.78
CA ALA A 120 -0.88 5.08 -2.32
C ALA A 120 -0.71 6.43 -1.64
N LEU A 121 0.25 7.24 -2.08
CA LEU A 121 0.50 8.59 -1.56
C LEU A 121 -0.65 9.57 -1.82
N ASP A 122 -1.40 9.39 -2.92
CA ASP A 122 -2.57 10.23 -3.23
C ASP A 122 -3.62 10.19 -2.11
N ASN A 123 -3.79 9.04 -1.45
CA ASN A 123 -4.71 8.89 -0.31
C ASN A 123 -4.31 9.73 0.92
N TYR A 124 -3.06 10.20 0.99
CA TYR A 124 -2.52 11.00 2.08
C TYR A 124 -2.24 12.46 1.68
N GLY A 125 -2.38 12.77 0.40
CA GLY A 125 -1.91 14.01 -0.19
C GLY A 125 -0.43 13.98 -0.60
N MET A 126 -0.12 14.76 -1.63
CA MET A 126 1.14 14.67 -2.37
C MET A 126 2.23 15.67 -1.94
N GLU A 127 1.99 16.48 -0.91
CA GLU A 127 2.89 17.56 -0.50
C GLU A 127 4.32 17.09 -0.23
N GLN A 128 4.46 15.96 0.48
CA GLN A 128 5.77 15.39 0.79
C GLN A 128 6.46 14.75 -0.43
N ALA A 129 5.70 14.43 -1.47
CA ALA A 129 6.20 13.81 -2.70
C ALA A 129 6.50 14.82 -3.81
N LYS A 130 6.20 16.12 -3.65
CA LYS A 130 6.27 17.13 -4.72
C LYS A 130 7.58 17.13 -5.51
N GLY A 131 8.72 17.09 -4.81
CA GLY A 131 10.02 17.02 -5.48
C GLY A 131 10.19 15.75 -6.32
N PHE A 132 9.66 14.61 -5.86
CA PHE A 132 9.64 13.39 -6.66
C PHE A 132 8.71 13.48 -7.85
N LEU A 133 7.55 14.11 -7.70
CA LEU A 133 6.62 14.29 -8.80
C LEU A 133 7.27 15.08 -9.95
N GLU A 134 7.96 16.19 -9.67
CA GLU A 134 8.69 16.97 -10.68
C GLU A 134 9.78 16.12 -11.38
N MET A 135 10.51 15.32 -10.59
CA MET A 135 11.52 14.40 -11.14
C MET A 135 10.89 13.32 -12.02
N ILE A 136 9.77 12.73 -11.62
CA ILE A 136 9.08 11.68 -12.36
C ILE A 136 8.43 12.24 -13.64
N ALA A 137 7.85 13.44 -13.59
CA ALA A 137 7.32 14.14 -14.76
C ALA A 137 8.40 14.38 -15.84
N ALA A 138 9.62 14.71 -15.41
CA ALA A 138 10.73 15.00 -16.32
C ALA A 138 11.41 13.72 -16.87
N ARG A 139 11.66 12.73 -15.99
CA ARG A 139 12.57 11.59 -16.27
C ARG A 139 12.09 10.24 -15.73
N GLY A 140 10.83 10.15 -15.29
CA GLY A 140 10.22 8.90 -14.86
C GLY A 140 9.98 7.92 -16.01
N LYS A 141 9.69 6.68 -15.66
CA LYS A 141 9.29 5.63 -16.62
C LYS A 141 7.83 5.83 -17.06
N SER A 142 7.42 5.17 -18.14
CA SER A 142 6.20 5.49 -18.89
C SER A 142 4.95 5.63 -18.02
N LYS A 143 4.63 4.61 -17.21
CA LYS A 143 3.36 4.53 -16.48
C LYS A 143 3.30 5.55 -15.33
N SER A 144 4.35 5.60 -14.52
CA SER A 144 4.47 6.56 -13.42
C SER A 144 4.54 8.00 -13.92
N ARG A 145 5.27 8.25 -15.02
CA ARG A 145 5.34 9.58 -15.65
C ARG A 145 4.00 10.01 -16.21
N GLU A 146 3.30 9.14 -16.91
CA GLU A 146 1.96 9.43 -17.44
C GLU A 146 0.97 9.76 -16.32
N LEU A 147 0.98 8.97 -15.24
CA LEU A 147 0.17 9.23 -14.04
C LEU A 147 0.45 10.63 -13.48
N VAL A 148 1.73 11.01 -13.36
CA VAL A 148 2.12 12.34 -12.84
C VAL A 148 1.71 13.47 -13.78
N LEU A 149 1.91 13.31 -15.10
CA LEU A 149 1.58 14.35 -16.08
C LEU A 149 0.08 14.56 -16.25
N ASN A 150 -0.72 13.51 -16.09
CA ASN A 150 -2.17 13.55 -16.23
C ASN A 150 -2.89 13.72 -14.89
N GLY A 151 -2.19 13.57 -13.77
CA GLY A 151 -2.73 13.73 -12.43
C GLY A 151 -3.03 15.19 -12.12
N ASN A 152 -4.04 15.44 -11.29
CA ASN A 152 -4.39 16.78 -10.80
C ASN A 152 -3.46 17.26 -9.67
N TRP A 153 -2.21 16.82 -9.67
CA TRP A 153 -1.22 17.21 -8.67
C TRP A 153 -0.53 18.48 -9.17
N SER A 154 -1.05 19.64 -8.75
CA SER A 154 -0.67 20.95 -9.29
C SER A 154 0.85 21.18 -9.30
N PHE A 155 1.44 21.17 -10.50
CA PHE A 155 2.78 21.66 -10.77
C PHE A 155 2.69 23.15 -11.10
N SER A 156 3.00 24.00 -10.13
CA SER A 156 3.40 25.37 -10.45
C SER A 156 4.79 25.29 -11.09
N TYR A 157 4.85 25.00 -12.39
CA TYR A 157 6.07 25.19 -13.16
C TYR A 157 6.37 26.69 -13.12
N ALA A 158 7.36 27.09 -12.31
CA ALA A 158 7.93 28.42 -12.43
C ALA A 158 8.63 28.48 -13.80
N ASN A 159 8.03 29.22 -14.72
CA ASN A 159 8.65 29.62 -15.99
C ASN A 159 9.93 30.41 -15.75
#